data_AF-A0A358DNK2-F1
#
_entry.id   AF-A0A358DNK2-F1
#
_cell.length_a   1.000
_cell.length_b   1.000
_cell.length_c   1.000
_cell.angle_alpha   90.00
_cell.angle_beta   90.00
_cell.angle_gamma   90.00
#
_symmetry.space_group_name_H-M   'P 1'
#
loop_
_entity.id
_entity.type
_entity.pdbx_description
1 polymer ?
#
loop_
_entity_poly.entity_id
_entity_poly.type
_entity_poly.pdbx_seq_one_letter_code
_entity_poly.pdbx_strand_id
1 'polypeptide(L)'
;CDDGNDITTDECTNACELSRCGDGIQRNDGSPGDPSFEACDDGNTVDNDLCRNTCELARCGDGVVAAALAEGDLGFETCDDGNDTDTDACRSNCELARCGDGVVRNDLAPEDAGYEACDDGNDEDQDDCLTDCQLHRCGDGILGPGEGCDDGNEDPTDACAACQPSTCGDGIVQDSEFCDDGNTVNEDACLNTCAAARCGDGVVWSDEEACDDGNLIESDGCTGACRIARCGDAILHIGVEACDDGNDVDDDLCNNQCEAQIRATCGDGEIQEGEACDDGNRSNIDACTNGCEEARCGDGILRRDLALGEAGFEACDDGNEESSDRCPQDCQVARCGDGFLRLGLDENDPAFEACDDGNDEDRDACRNNCDEARCGDGILRQ
;
A
#
# COMPACT_ATOMS: atom_id res chain seq x y z
N CYS A 1 21.21 44.13 84.65
CA CYS A 1 22.64 44.01 84.97
C CYS A 1 23.26 45.41 85.03
N ASP A 2 24.54 45.53 85.34
CA ASP A 2 25.29 46.80 85.42
C ASP A 2 26.75 46.49 85.09
N ASP A 3 27.21 46.97 83.94
CA ASP A 3 28.53 46.71 83.37
C ASP A 3 29.46 47.95 83.44
N GLY A 4 29.00 49.02 84.08
CA GLY A 4 29.77 50.24 84.33
C GLY A 4 30.06 51.09 83.10
N ASN A 5 29.32 50.94 82.00
CA ASN A 5 29.44 51.77 80.81
C ASN A 5 28.05 52.13 80.21
N ASP A 6 28.01 52.91 79.11
CA ASP A 6 26.75 53.38 78.47
C ASP A 6 26.52 52.77 77.06
N ILE A 7 27.28 51.72 76.71
CA ILE A 7 27.13 50.95 75.46
C ILE A 7 25.92 50.06 75.63
N THR A 8 25.05 50.00 74.62
CA THR A 8 23.84 49.17 74.67
C THR A 8 23.99 47.85 73.93
N THR A 9 25.03 47.70 73.12
CA THR A 9 25.27 46.54 72.23
C THR A 9 26.18 45.49 72.87
N ASP A 10 26.33 45.52 74.19
CA ASP A 10 27.03 44.53 75.00
C ASP A 10 26.05 43.79 75.94
N GLU A 11 26.54 43.09 76.95
CA GLU A 11 25.71 42.26 77.85
C GLU A 11 24.61 43.04 78.59
N CYS A 12 24.75 44.37 78.73
CA CYS A 12 23.83 45.20 79.51
C CYS A 12 23.23 46.35 78.73
N THR A 13 21.91 46.47 78.77
CA THR A 13 21.22 47.65 78.22
C THR A 13 21.32 48.84 79.18
N ASN A 14 21.18 50.06 78.64
CA ASN A 14 21.11 51.30 79.43
C ASN A 14 19.86 51.38 80.34
N ALA A 15 18.95 50.41 80.25
CA ALA A 15 17.84 50.21 81.17
C ALA A 15 18.19 49.29 82.37
N CYS A 16 19.46 48.88 82.50
CA CYS A 16 19.92 47.88 83.47
C CYS A 16 19.28 46.49 83.27
N GLU A 17 18.96 46.11 82.04
CA GLU A 17 18.44 44.79 81.67
C GLU A 17 19.52 43.98 80.93
N LEU A 18 19.43 42.65 80.97
CA LEU A 18 20.29 41.81 80.14
C LEU A 18 19.79 41.91 78.70
N SER A 19 20.69 42.14 77.74
CA SER A 19 20.37 42.03 76.33
C SER A 19 20.00 40.57 75.99
N ARG A 20 18.95 40.39 75.19
CA ARG A 20 18.44 39.08 74.77
C ARG A 20 17.91 39.18 73.35
N CYS A 21 18.15 38.13 72.59
CA CYS A 21 17.52 37.99 71.29
C CYS A 21 16.01 38.29 71.29
N GLY A 22 15.61 39.21 70.40
CA GLY A 22 14.24 39.70 70.24
C GLY A 22 13.91 40.93 71.07
N ASP A 23 14.89 41.64 71.65
CA ASP A 23 14.69 42.85 72.44
C ASP A 23 14.88 44.16 71.65
N GLY A 24 15.29 44.05 70.38
CA GLY A 24 15.51 45.13 69.44
C GLY A 24 16.92 45.70 69.48
N ILE A 25 17.85 45.07 70.21
CA ILE A 25 19.21 45.55 70.42
C ILE A 25 20.22 44.48 70.01
N GLN A 26 20.73 44.58 68.78
CA GLN A 26 21.74 43.66 68.27
C GLN A 26 23.08 43.78 69.01
N ARG A 27 23.49 42.69 69.67
CA ARG A 27 24.81 42.56 70.30
C ARG A 27 25.94 42.30 69.31
N ASN A 28 27.02 43.04 69.48
CA ASN A 28 28.22 42.93 68.64
C ASN A 28 29.51 42.76 69.45
N ASP A 29 29.41 42.51 70.76
CA ASP A 29 30.52 42.30 71.67
C ASP A 29 30.99 40.83 71.66
N GLY A 30 31.49 40.39 70.50
CA GLY A 30 31.96 39.02 70.31
C GLY A 30 32.42 38.74 68.88
N SER A 31 32.88 37.52 68.62
CA SER A 31 33.05 37.03 67.25
C SER A 31 31.80 36.28 66.79
N PRO A 32 31.53 36.18 65.48
CA PRO A 32 30.45 35.33 64.97
C PRO A 32 30.53 33.90 65.52
N GLY A 33 29.45 33.43 66.16
CA GLY A 33 29.36 32.11 66.80
C GLY A 33 29.62 32.09 68.31
N ASP A 34 30.02 33.21 68.91
CA ASP A 34 30.06 33.34 70.37
C ASP A 34 28.65 33.58 70.93
N PRO A 35 28.30 33.07 72.13
CA PRO A 35 27.00 33.34 72.77
C PRO A 35 26.72 34.81 73.09
N SER A 36 27.74 35.67 72.98
CA SER A 36 27.65 37.12 73.15
C SER A 36 27.46 37.89 71.84
N PHE A 37 27.44 37.21 70.69
CA PHE A 37 27.28 37.83 69.37
C PHE A 37 25.90 37.49 68.77
N GLU A 38 25.23 38.50 68.24
CA GLU A 38 23.94 38.36 67.56
C GLU A 38 24.11 38.82 66.09
N ALA A 39 23.83 37.94 65.13
CA ALA A 39 23.93 38.28 63.71
C ALA A 39 22.82 39.24 63.28
N CYS A 40 21.72 39.29 64.03
CA CYS A 40 20.58 40.17 63.89
C CYS A 40 19.82 40.24 65.23
N ASP A 41 18.97 41.26 65.41
CA ASP A 41 17.89 41.29 66.41
C ASP A 41 16.80 42.22 65.87
N ASP A 42 15.56 41.72 65.77
CA ASP A 42 14.45 42.44 65.16
C ASP A 42 13.36 42.88 66.16
N GLY A 43 13.62 42.70 67.47
CA GLY A 43 12.73 43.13 68.54
C GLY A 43 11.45 42.30 68.69
N ASN A 44 11.41 41.09 68.13
CA ASN A 44 10.28 40.20 68.32
C ASN A 44 10.72 38.73 68.51
N THR A 45 9.77 37.80 68.58
CA THR A 45 10.05 36.36 68.84
C THR A 45 9.47 35.46 67.74
N VAL A 46 9.21 36.03 66.57
CA VAL A 46 8.78 35.33 65.37
C VAL A 46 10.03 34.70 64.77
N ASP A 47 9.97 33.40 64.49
CA ASP A 47 11.16 32.63 64.10
C ASP A 47 11.27 32.46 62.57
N ASN A 48 10.23 32.86 61.84
CA ASN A 48 10.09 32.66 60.40
C ASN A 48 10.16 33.98 59.61
N ASP A 49 10.90 34.95 60.12
CA ASP A 49 11.27 36.17 59.40
C ASP A 49 12.80 36.18 59.15
N LEU A 50 13.36 37.35 58.85
CA LEU A 50 14.79 37.50 58.57
C LEU A 50 15.70 37.17 59.76
N CYS A 51 15.20 37.23 61.00
CA CYS A 51 15.99 37.05 62.20
C CYS A 51 15.38 35.98 63.12
N ARG A 52 16.06 34.84 63.24
CA ARG A 52 15.57 33.76 64.09
C ARG A 52 15.60 34.14 65.57
N ASN A 53 14.83 33.41 66.37
CA ASN A 53 14.82 33.55 67.83
C ASN A 53 16.15 33.15 68.50
N THR A 54 17.09 32.59 67.72
CA THR A 54 18.48 32.31 68.09
C THR A 54 19.43 33.46 67.76
N CYS A 55 18.93 34.55 67.18
CA CYS A 55 19.70 35.71 66.71
C CYS A 55 20.72 35.37 65.62
N GLU A 56 20.35 34.39 64.80
CA GLU A 56 20.99 34.04 63.56
C GLU A 56 20.11 34.54 62.41
N LEU A 57 20.74 34.97 61.32
CA LEU A 57 20.00 35.30 60.10
C LEU A 57 19.36 34.03 59.53
N ALA A 58 18.11 34.12 59.08
CA ALA A 58 17.46 33.06 58.33
C ALA A 58 18.27 32.72 57.06
N ARG A 59 18.35 31.43 56.74
CA ARG A 59 19.11 30.90 55.61
C ARG A 59 18.45 29.65 55.10
N CYS A 60 18.44 29.49 53.78
CA CYS A 60 18.01 28.25 53.20
C CYS A 60 18.78 27.03 53.74
N GLY A 61 18.05 25.95 54.02
CA GLY A 61 18.57 24.69 54.52
C GLY A 61 18.68 24.63 56.05
N ASP A 62 17.99 25.52 56.76
CA ASP A 62 18.12 25.67 58.21
C ASP A 62 16.99 25.04 59.04
N GLY A 63 16.01 24.48 58.35
CA GLY A 63 14.83 23.79 58.87
C GLY A 63 13.65 24.70 59.16
N VAL A 64 13.72 26.01 58.86
CA VAL A 64 12.70 27.00 59.17
C VAL A 64 12.36 27.84 57.95
N VAL A 65 11.21 27.56 57.33
CA VAL A 65 10.70 28.36 56.21
C VAL A 65 10.38 29.79 56.65
N ALA A 66 11.05 30.79 56.06
CA ALA A 66 10.85 32.22 56.33
C ALA A 66 9.50 32.80 55.81
N ALA A 67 8.38 32.20 56.20
CA ALA A 67 7.04 32.51 55.69
C ALA A 67 6.42 33.85 56.17
N ALA A 68 7.09 34.60 57.04
CA ALA A 68 6.65 35.95 57.44
C ALA A 68 7.08 37.04 56.45
N LEU A 69 7.91 36.68 55.46
CA LEU A 69 8.37 37.55 54.38
C LEU A 69 7.44 37.45 53.16
N ALA A 70 7.35 38.52 52.36
CA ALA A 70 6.61 38.49 51.11
C ALA A 70 7.50 38.01 49.96
N GLU A 71 6.87 37.45 48.92
CA GLU A 71 7.58 37.04 47.70
C GLU A 71 8.36 38.24 47.10
N GLY A 72 9.67 38.07 46.95
CA GLY A 72 10.59 39.10 46.48
C GLY A 72 11.34 39.87 47.58
N ASP A 73 11.01 39.65 48.85
CA ASP A 73 11.82 40.12 49.98
C ASP A 73 13.13 39.32 50.08
N LEU A 74 14.20 39.96 50.55
CA LEU A 74 15.46 39.27 50.84
C LEU A 74 15.23 38.23 51.93
N GLY A 75 15.66 36.99 51.69
CA GLY A 75 15.46 35.87 52.62
C GLY A 75 14.09 35.22 52.54
N PHE A 76 13.22 35.58 51.58
CA PHE A 76 11.98 34.84 51.33
C PHE A 76 12.27 33.41 50.85
N GLU A 77 11.57 32.45 51.43
CA GLU A 77 11.74 31.02 51.18
C GLU A 77 10.38 30.38 50.92
N THR A 78 10.26 29.60 49.85
CA THR A 78 9.03 28.87 49.55
C THR A 78 8.99 27.51 50.24
N CYS A 79 10.17 26.96 50.53
CA CYS A 79 10.41 25.73 51.27
C CYS A 79 11.73 25.84 52.03
N ASP A 80 11.93 24.94 52.99
CA ASP A 80 13.20 24.70 53.67
C ASP A 80 13.08 23.31 54.30
N ASP A 81 14.01 22.41 53.97
CA ASP A 81 14.00 21.02 54.45
C ASP A 81 15.18 20.70 55.39
N GLY A 82 15.93 21.71 55.79
CA GLY A 82 17.06 21.59 56.71
C GLY A 82 18.34 21.07 56.08
N ASN A 83 18.48 21.11 54.75
CA ASN A 83 19.69 20.68 54.07
C ASN A 83 20.00 21.49 52.78
N ASP A 84 21.16 21.26 52.15
CA ASP A 84 21.64 21.98 50.96
C ASP A 84 21.60 21.10 49.67
N THR A 85 20.68 20.15 49.57
CA THR A 85 20.62 19.18 48.46
C THR A 85 19.62 19.63 47.40
N ASP A 86 20.08 19.83 46.16
CA ASP A 86 19.18 20.29 45.08
C ASP A 86 18.28 19.18 44.49
N THR A 87 18.51 17.92 44.84
CA THR A 87 17.85 16.74 44.22
C THR A 87 16.74 16.14 45.07
N ASP A 88 16.21 16.90 46.02
CA ASP A 88 15.05 16.53 46.82
C ASP A 88 13.90 17.55 46.64
N ALA A 89 12.94 17.60 47.56
CA ALA A 89 11.78 18.47 47.41
C ALA A 89 12.10 19.97 47.51
N CYS A 90 13.22 20.36 48.14
CA CYS A 90 13.57 21.76 48.36
C CYS A 90 15.02 22.03 48.00
N ARG A 91 15.22 22.87 46.98
CA ARG A 91 16.56 23.18 46.49
C ARG A 91 17.32 24.06 47.47
N SER A 92 18.64 24.11 47.33
CA SER A 92 19.55 24.95 48.13
C SER A 92 19.31 26.46 48.00
N ASN A 93 18.47 26.88 47.03
CA ASN A 93 17.99 28.26 46.87
C ASN A 93 16.59 28.50 47.45
N CYS A 94 16.01 27.52 48.16
CA CYS A 94 14.70 27.57 48.81
C CYS A 94 13.52 27.77 47.87
N GLU A 95 13.70 27.28 46.65
CA GLU A 95 12.65 27.05 45.68
C GLU A 95 12.26 25.57 45.71
N LEU A 96 10.97 25.31 45.56
CA LEU A 96 10.46 23.94 45.41
C LEU A 96 11.01 23.34 44.12
N ALA A 97 11.53 22.12 44.19
CA ALA A 97 11.87 21.35 42.99
C ALA A 97 10.61 21.06 42.17
N ARG A 98 10.72 21.17 40.85
CA ARG A 98 9.62 21.00 39.89
C ARG A 98 10.16 20.48 38.58
N CYS A 99 9.38 19.65 37.90
CA CYS A 99 9.70 19.30 36.53
C CYS A 99 9.94 20.53 35.62
N GLY A 100 11.02 20.48 34.84
CA GLY A 100 11.45 21.52 33.90
C GLY A 100 12.38 22.56 34.54
N ASP A 101 12.92 22.31 35.71
CA ASP A 101 13.74 23.25 36.46
C ASP A 101 15.26 23.00 36.35
N GLY A 102 15.64 21.98 35.59
CA GLY A 102 17.00 21.58 35.25
C GLY A 102 17.67 20.66 36.27
N VAL A 103 16.94 20.18 37.29
CA VAL A 103 17.51 19.30 38.33
C VAL A 103 16.58 18.13 38.60
N VAL A 104 17.05 16.93 38.26
CA VAL A 104 16.33 15.68 38.54
C VAL A 104 16.30 15.37 40.03
N ARG A 105 15.10 15.16 40.56
CA ARG A 105 14.87 14.61 41.89
C ARG A 105 15.21 13.14 41.99
N ASN A 106 16.02 12.79 42.99
CA ASN A 106 16.52 11.44 43.21
C ASN A 106 16.18 10.88 44.61
N ASP A 107 15.40 11.62 45.39
CA ASP A 107 14.93 11.24 46.72
C ASP A 107 13.68 10.33 46.69
N LEU A 108 13.04 10.21 45.52
CA LEU A 108 11.80 9.45 45.29
C LEU A 108 12.04 8.16 44.50
N ALA A 109 11.22 7.14 44.74
CA ALA A 109 11.19 5.94 43.90
C ALA A 109 10.29 6.15 42.67
N PRO A 110 10.45 5.38 41.58
CA PRO A 110 9.66 5.55 40.35
C PRO A 110 8.14 5.53 40.51
N GLU A 111 7.64 4.80 41.50
CA GLU A 111 6.21 4.73 41.83
C GLU A 111 5.68 5.89 42.70
N ASP A 112 6.56 6.74 43.22
CA ASP A 112 6.17 7.84 44.09
C ASP A 112 5.70 9.07 43.28
N ALA A 113 4.71 9.78 43.82
CA ALA A 113 4.19 10.98 43.19
C ALA A 113 5.26 12.09 43.17
N GLY A 114 5.54 12.64 41.99
CA GLY A 114 6.58 13.66 41.78
C GLY A 114 7.97 13.09 41.55
N TYR A 115 8.11 11.79 41.29
CA TYR A 115 9.34 11.21 40.75
C TYR A 115 9.63 11.76 39.35
N GLU A 116 10.90 12.05 39.10
CA GLU A 116 11.41 12.57 37.83
C GLU A 116 12.39 11.55 37.24
N ALA A 117 12.05 11.01 36.07
CA ALA A 117 12.94 10.12 35.32
C ALA A 117 14.03 10.91 34.58
N CYS A 118 13.71 12.15 34.21
CA CYS A 118 14.56 13.13 33.56
C CYS A 118 14.12 14.55 33.94
N ASP A 119 14.95 15.53 33.60
CA ASP A 119 14.62 16.96 33.62
C ASP A 119 15.64 17.68 32.72
N ASP A 120 15.17 18.38 31.69
CA ASP A 120 16.00 19.13 30.74
C ASP A 120 15.87 20.66 30.86
N GLY A 121 15.22 21.13 31.93
CA GLY A 121 15.16 22.54 32.28
C GLY A 121 14.18 23.36 31.46
N ASN A 122 13.18 22.74 30.82
CA ASN A 122 12.13 23.44 30.12
C ASN A 122 10.78 22.69 30.13
N ASP A 123 9.75 23.29 29.51
CA ASP A 123 8.38 22.78 29.46
C ASP A 123 7.97 22.41 27.99
N GLU A 124 8.86 21.78 27.23
CA GLU A 124 8.57 21.30 25.87
C GLU A 124 8.57 19.77 25.85
N ASP A 125 7.63 19.15 25.12
CA ASP A 125 7.53 17.68 25.04
C ASP A 125 8.30 17.08 23.84
N GLN A 126 9.08 17.86 23.08
CA GLN A 126 9.67 17.40 21.80
C GLN A 126 11.21 17.34 21.83
N ASP A 127 11.80 17.41 23.01
CA ASP A 127 13.23 17.34 23.28
C ASP A 127 13.55 16.20 24.25
N ASP A 128 14.49 16.34 25.18
CA ASP A 128 15.09 15.18 25.85
C ASP A 128 14.17 14.59 26.95
N CYS A 129 13.22 15.38 27.46
CA CYS A 129 12.31 15.00 28.54
C CYS A 129 10.87 15.46 28.24
N LEU A 130 9.86 14.77 28.79
CA LEU A 130 8.47 15.24 28.75
C LEU A 130 8.21 16.27 29.84
N THR A 131 7.16 17.09 29.67
CA THR A 131 6.71 18.10 30.64
C THR A 131 6.22 17.53 31.97
N ASP A 132 6.02 16.21 32.06
CA ASP A 132 5.72 15.47 33.28
C ASP A 132 6.93 14.72 33.86
N CYS A 133 8.13 15.04 33.35
CA CYS A 133 9.43 14.50 33.72
C CYS A 133 9.53 12.99 33.57
N GLN A 134 8.77 12.45 32.63
CA GLN A 134 8.96 11.10 32.12
C GLN A 134 9.83 11.13 30.86
N LEU A 135 10.48 10.00 30.60
CA LEU A 135 11.18 9.79 29.35
C LEU A 135 10.18 9.44 28.25
N HIS A 136 10.49 9.86 27.03
CA HIS A 136 9.77 9.44 25.82
C HIS A 136 9.62 7.94 25.75
N ARG A 137 8.42 7.50 25.35
CA ARG A 137 8.14 6.11 25.06
C ARG A 137 7.17 6.03 23.90
N CYS A 138 7.57 5.26 22.90
CA CYS A 138 6.70 4.59 21.95
C CYS A 138 5.26 4.35 22.40
N GLY A 139 4.34 5.00 21.69
CA GLY A 139 2.92 4.94 21.94
C GLY A 139 2.42 5.92 23.00
N ASP A 140 3.21 6.91 23.41
CA ASP A 140 2.76 7.99 24.29
C ASP A 140 2.06 9.13 23.53
N GLY A 141 2.12 9.11 22.20
CA GLY A 141 1.49 10.08 21.30
C GLY A 141 2.39 11.26 20.96
N ILE A 142 3.66 11.22 21.37
CA ILE A 142 4.63 12.30 21.23
C ILE A 142 5.86 11.73 20.54
N LEU A 143 6.27 12.35 19.42
CA LEU A 143 7.44 11.87 18.68
C LEU A 143 8.72 12.38 19.35
N GLY A 144 9.35 11.52 20.15
CA GLY A 144 10.56 11.83 20.92
C GLY A 144 11.88 11.68 20.14
N PRO A 145 13.01 12.14 20.72
CA PRO A 145 14.33 11.92 20.17
C PRO A 145 14.67 10.42 20.07
N GLY A 146 14.97 9.97 18.84
CA GLY A 146 15.34 8.57 18.58
C GLY A 146 14.17 7.69 18.11
N GLU A 147 12.95 8.20 18.16
CA GLU A 147 11.77 7.55 17.61
C GLU A 147 11.60 7.92 16.13
N GLY A 148 11.36 6.91 15.29
CA GLY A 148 11.06 7.10 13.87
C GLY A 148 9.56 7.31 13.59
N CYS A 149 8.71 6.94 14.55
CA CYS A 149 7.26 7.12 14.57
C CYS A 149 6.75 7.04 16.02
N ASP A 150 5.55 7.58 16.23
CA ASP A 150 4.71 7.36 17.40
C ASP A 150 3.25 7.55 16.97
N ASP A 151 2.38 6.58 17.23
CA ASP A 151 0.95 6.64 16.93
C ASP A 151 0.05 6.54 18.17
N GLY A 152 0.62 6.77 19.35
CA GLY A 152 -0.11 6.86 20.60
C GLY A 152 -0.58 5.51 21.16
N ASN A 153 0.00 4.40 20.70
CA ASN A 153 -0.23 3.09 21.31
C ASN A 153 0.98 2.12 21.11
N GLU A 154 0.95 0.97 21.79
CA GLU A 154 2.02 -0.05 21.73
C GLU A 154 1.63 -1.27 20.83
N ASP A 155 0.65 -1.13 19.94
CA ASP A 155 0.24 -2.21 19.00
C ASP A 155 1.23 -2.28 17.83
N PRO A 156 2.00 -3.36 17.66
CA PRO A 156 2.99 -3.45 16.59
C PRO A 156 2.38 -3.69 15.20
N THR A 157 1.06 -3.86 15.09
CA THR A 157 0.37 -4.22 13.83
C THR A 157 -0.19 -3.03 13.06
N ASP A 158 -0.01 -1.81 13.56
CA ASP A 158 -0.43 -0.58 12.89
C ASP A 158 0.75 0.11 12.19
N ALA A 159 0.78 1.45 12.17
CA ALA A 159 1.77 2.20 11.41
C ALA A 159 3.13 2.27 12.12
N CYS A 160 3.21 1.92 13.41
CA CYS A 160 4.40 2.10 14.22
C CYS A 160 4.74 0.87 15.06
N ALA A 161 5.80 0.16 14.69
CA ALA A 161 6.28 -1.01 15.42
C ALA A 161 7.65 -0.72 16.04
N ALA A 162 7.77 -0.87 17.36
CA ALA A 162 9.03 -0.64 18.08
C ALA A 162 9.70 0.71 17.75
N CYS A 163 8.88 1.75 17.59
CA CYS A 163 9.25 3.14 17.30
C CYS A 163 9.94 3.30 15.96
N GLN A 164 9.72 2.36 15.06
CA GLN A 164 10.11 2.44 13.66
C GLN A 164 8.85 2.40 12.81
N PRO A 165 8.78 3.22 11.75
CA PRO A 165 7.67 3.14 10.82
C PRO A 165 7.51 1.72 10.30
N SER A 166 6.29 1.29 10.05
CA SER A 166 5.97 0.02 9.39
C SER A 166 6.88 -0.22 8.18
N THR A 167 7.59 -1.35 8.17
CA THR A 167 8.48 -1.74 7.06
C THR A 167 8.31 -3.20 6.70
N CYS A 168 8.15 -3.44 5.41
CA CYS A 168 8.10 -4.77 4.86
C CYS A 168 9.39 -5.57 5.08
N GLY A 169 9.23 -6.80 5.54
CA GLY A 169 10.31 -7.76 5.80
C GLY A 169 10.79 -7.77 7.25
N ASP A 170 10.03 -7.19 8.18
CA ASP A 170 10.33 -7.19 9.62
C ASP A 170 9.70 -8.35 10.40
N GLY A 171 8.85 -9.14 9.72
CA GLY A 171 8.16 -10.30 10.26
C GLY A 171 6.83 -9.98 10.93
N ILE A 172 6.35 -8.74 10.84
CA ILE A 172 5.13 -8.26 11.47
C ILE A 172 4.21 -7.70 10.39
N VAL A 173 3.16 -8.46 10.05
CA VAL A 173 2.15 -7.99 9.10
C VAL A 173 1.40 -6.80 9.68
N GLN A 174 1.65 -5.61 9.15
CA GLN A 174 0.93 -4.40 9.55
C GLN A 174 -0.35 -4.19 8.74
N ASP A 175 -1.23 -3.28 9.19
CA ASP A 175 -2.54 -3.00 8.57
C ASP A 175 -2.47 -2.62 7.08
N SER A 176 -1.34 -2.09 6.61
CA SER A 176 -1.12 -1.70 5.21
C SER A 176 -0.49 -2.82 4.35
N GLU A 177 -0.12 -3.94 4.96
CA GLU A 177 0.59 -5.04 4.32
C GLU A 177 -0.34 -6.23 4.04
N PHE A 178 -0.15 -6.91 2.91
CA PHE A 178 -0.90 -8.14 2.61
C PHE A 178 -0.21 -9.39 3.15
N CYS A 179 1.10 -9.32 3.32
CA CYS A 179 1.98 -10.36 3.85
C CYS A 179 3.24 -9.69 4.39
N ASP A 180 3.97 -10.39 5.26
CA ASP A 180 5.34 -10.10 5.66
C ASP A 180 5.93 -11.45 6.12
N ASP A 181 7.05 -11.84 5.53
CA ASP A 181 7.72 -13.11 5.81
C ASP A 181 9.09 -12.94 6.50
N GLY A 182 9.39 -11.73 6.97
CA GLY A 182 10.54 -11.38 7.79
C GLY A 182 11.87 -11.40 7.05
N ASN A 183 11.87 -11.25 5.73
CA ASN A 183 13.10 -11.23 4.95
C ASN A 183 13.03 -10.22 3.78
N THR A 184 14.08 -10.19 2.96
CA THR A 184 14.19 -9.24 1.83
C THR A 184 14.33 -9.95 0.47
N VAL A 185 13.84 -11.18 0.36
CA VAL A 185 13.85 -12.02 -0.84
C VAL A 185 12.51 -11.84 -1.53
N ASN A 186 12.51 -11.58 -2.84
CA ASN A 186 11.26 -11.40 -3.58
C ASN A 186 10.79 -12.72 -4.21
N GLU A 187 11.67 -13.71 -4.34
CA GLU A 187 11.40 -14.97 -5.02
C GLU A 187 10.67 -16.00 -4.14
N ASP A 188 9.87 -15.55 -3.17
CA ASP A 188 9.05 -16.38 -2.30
C ASP A 188 7.59 -15.87 -2.28
N ALA A 189 6.82 -16.20 -1.25
CA ALA A 189 5.40 -15.89 -1.19
C ALA A 189 5.11 -14.40 -0.95
N CYS A 190 6.08 -13.62 -0.46
CA CYS A 190 5.88 -12.23 -0.09
C CYS A 190 6.97 -11.33 -0.71
N LEU A 191 6.55 -10.39 -1.54
CA LEU A 191 7.50 -9.42 -2.09
C LEU A 191 7.94 -8.43 -1.01
N ASN A 192 9.11 -7.81 -1.19
CA ASN A 192 9.63 -6.71 -0.37
C ASN A 192 8.76 -5.43 -0.43
N THR A 193 7.70 -5.44 -1.23
CA THR A 193 6.66 -4.41 -1.28
C THR A 193 5.43 -4.78 -0.45
N CYS A 194 5.47 -5.91 0.25
CA CYS A 194 4.41 -6.51 1.05
C CYS A 194 3.13 -6.79 0.26
N ALA A 195 3.31 -6.98 -1.04
CA ALA A 195 2.35 -7.61 -1.92
C ALA A 195 2.63 -9.12 -1.93
N ALA A 196 1.57 -9.92 -1.86
CA ALA A 196 1.69 -11.35 -2.10
C ALA A 196 2.18 -11.60 -3.53
N ALA A 197 3.14 -12.52 -3.67
CA ALA A 197 3.65 -12.94 -4.96
C ALA A 197 2.53 -13.54 -5.82
N ARG A 198 2.55 -13.23 -7.11
CA ARG A 198 1.56 -13.73 -8.07
C ARG A 198 2.12 -13.74 -9.48
N CYS A 199 1.57 -14.65 -10.27
CA CYS A 199 1.86 -14.68 -11.69
C CYS A 199 1.55 -13.36 -12.39
N GLY A 200 2.51 -12.90 -13.18
CA GLY A 200 2.50 -11.66 -13.93
C GLY A 200 2.88 -10.43 -13.10
N ASP A 201 3.55 -10.58 -11.96
CA ASP A 201 4.03 -9.44 -11.15
C ASP A 201 5.48 -9.02 -11.47
N GLY A 202 6.16 -9.78 -12.32
CA GLY A 202 7.51 -9.53 -12.81
C GLY A 202 8.59 -10.20 -11.96
N VAL A 203 8.22 -10.99 -10.95
CA VAL A 203 9.13 -11.74 -10.09
C VAL A 203 8.73 -13.21 -10.09
N VAL A 204 9.71 -14.10 -10.21
CA VAL A 204 9.44 -15.54 -10.18
C VAL A 204 9.33 -16.02 -8.72
N TRP A 205 8.16 -16.50 -8.33
CA TRP A 205 7.98 -17.21 -7.06
C TRP A 205 8.63 -18.59 -7.13
N SER A 206 9.75 -18.76 -6.42
CA SER A 206 10.49 -20.02 -6.37
C SER A 206 9.60 -21.19 -5.94
N ASP A 207 9.75 -22.31 -6.64
CA ASP A 207 9.03 -23.57 -6.45
C ASP A 207 7.54 -23.59 -6.84
N GLU A 208 6.89 -22.44 -7.05
CA GLU A 208 5.50 -22.35 -7.54
C GLU A 208 5.41 -21.95 -9.03
N GLU A 209 6.29 -21.05 -9.48
CA GLU A 209 6.30 -20.49 -10.83
C GLU A 209 7.54 -20.94 -11.62
N ALA A 210 7.34 -21.28 -12.90
CA ALA A 210 8.45 -21.67 -13.79
C ALA A 210 9.03 -20.48 -14.56
N CYS A 211 8.25 -19.41 -14.71
CA CYS A 211 8.59 -18.14 -15.34
C CYS A 211 7.66 -17.06 -14.79
N ASP A 212 8.03 -15.79 -14.98
CA ASP A 212 7.16 -14.63 -14.81
C ASP A 212 7.73 -13.52 -15.71
N ASP A 213 6.91 -12.95 -16.59
CA ASP A 213 7.31 -11.86 -17.49
C ASP A 213 6.55 -10.55 -17.25
N GLY A 214 5.94 -10.42 -16.08
CA GLY A 214 5.27 -9.21 -15.61
C GLY A 214 3.90 -8.97 -16.24
N ASN A 215 3.31 -9.97 -16.89
CA ASN A 215 1.98 -9.86 -17.44
C ASN A 215 1.23 -11.22 -17.47
N LEU A 216 0.02 -11.26 -18.04
CA LEU A 216 -0.85 -12.45 -18.08
C LEU A 216 -1.27 -12.81 -19.52
N ILE A 217 -0.47 -12.44 -20.52
CA ILE A 217 -0.75 -12.70 -21.93
C ILE A 217 -0.34 -14.13 -22.25
N GLU A 218 -1.29 -14.98 -22.62
CA GLU A 218 -1.03 -16.41 -22.88
C GLU A 218 -0.14 -16.69 -24.11
N SER A 219 0.19 -15.69 -24.92
CA SER A 219 0.84 -15.83 -26.23
C SER A 219 2.24 -15.21 -26.28
N ASP A 220 2.93 -15.11 -25.15
CA ASP A 220 4.33 -14.65 -25.08
C ASP A 220 5.23 -15.71 -24.41
N GLY A 221 6.31 -15.30 -23.75
CA GLY A 221 7.28 -16.24 -23.17
C GLY A 221 6.76 -16.98 -21.94
N CYS A 222 5.75 -16.45 -21.27
CA CYS A 222 5.24 -16.99 -20.04
C CYS A 222 3.71 -16.95 -20.04
N THR A 223 3.10 -18.13 -20.01
CA THR A 223 1.63 -18.25 -19.93
C THR A 223 1.07 -17.55 -18.69
N GLY A 224 -0.21 -17.18 -18.69
CA GLY A 224 -0.88 -16.55 -17.55
C GLY A 224 -1.03 -17.46 -16.31
N ALA A 225 -0.59 -18.71 -16.42
CA ALA A 225 -0.44 -19.66 -15.33
C ALA A 225 1.03 -19.86 -14.89
N CYS A 226 1.92 -18.97 -15.31
CA CYS A 226 3.36 -18.96 -15.01
C CYS A 226 4.07 -20.27 -15.35
N ARG A 227 3.67 -20.83 -16.50
CA ARG A 227 4.33 -21.93 -17.17
C ARG A 227 5.06 -21.40 -18.40
N ILE A 228 6.25 -21.94 -18.63
CA ILE A 228 7.04 -21.65 -19.82
C ILE A 228 6.22 -22.04 -21.05
N ALA A 229 6.14 -21.12 -22.02
CA ALA A 229 5.54 -21.36 -23.32
C ALA A 229 6.10 -22.63 -23.97
N ARG A 230 5.23 -23.41 -24.63
CA ARG A 230 5.59 -24.71 -25.17
C ARG A 230 5.09 -24.89 -26.60
N CYS A 231 6.03 -25.18 -27.49
CA CYS A 231 5.75 -25.63 -28.84
C CYS A 231 4.82 -26.86 -28.89
N GLY A 232 3.82 -26.82 -29.76
CA GLY A 232 2.83 -27.88 -29.96
C GLY A 232 1.62 -27.79 -29.03
N ASP A 233 1.36 -26.64 -28.40
CA ASP A 233 0.22 -26.42 -27.50
C ASP A 233 -0.98 -25.72 -28.17
N ALA A 234 -0.88 -25.48 -29.48
CA ALA A 234 -1.85 -24.82 -30.35
C ALA A 234 -1.96 -23.31 -30.11
N ILE A 235 -1.03 -22.71 -29.37
CA ILE A 235 -0.96 -21.27 -29.11
C ILE A 235 0.32 -20.73 -29.71
N LEU A 236 0.20 -19.83 -30.70
CA LEU A 236 1.37 -19.17 -31.27
C LEU A 236 1.95 -18.13 -30.30
N HIS A 237 3.08 -18.45 -29.66
CA HIS A 237 3.81 -17.60 -28.72
C HIS A 237 4.70 -16.57 -29.44
N ILE A 238 4.20 -15.34 -29.59
CA ILE A 238 4.80 -14.29 -30.43
C ILE A 238 6.19 -13.92 -29.91
N GLY A 239 7.20 -14.09 -30.78
CA GLY A 239 8.59 -13.77 -30.47
C GLY A 239 9.35 -14.85 -29.70
N VAL A 240 8.67 -15.96 -29.36
CA VAL A 240 9.23 -17.16 -28.73
C VAL A 240 9.38 -18.27 -29.77
N GLU A 241 8.38 -18.43 -30.63
CA GLU A 241 8.33 -19.42 -31.70
C GLU A 241 7.92 -18.84 -33.06
N ALA A 242 8.27 -19.54 -34.14
CA ALA A 242 7.95 -19.13 -35.50
C ALA A 242 6.67 -19.77 -36.05
N CYS A 243 6.23 -20.88 -35.45
CA CYS A 243 5.02 -21.64 -35.77
C CYS A 243 4.59 -22.43 -34.52
N ASP A 244 3.33 -22.89 -34.51
CA ASP A 244 2.81 -23.92 -33.61
C ASP A 244 1.66 -24.61 -34.34
N ASP A 245 1.69 -25.95 -34.44
CA ASP A 245 0.66 -26.75 -35.08
C ASP A 245 -0.10 -27.68 -34.12
N GLY A 246 0.00 -27.40 -32.82
CA GLY A 246 -0.81 -28.02 -31.77
C GLY A 246 -0.50 -29.48 -31.49
N ASN A 247 0.67 -29.97 -31.89
CA ASN A 247 1.06 -31.34 -31.65
C ASN A 247 2.58 -31.52 -31.48
N ASP A 248 3.00 -32.72 -31.05
CA ASP A 248 4.42 -33.04 -30.78
C ASP A 248 5.08 -33.88 -31.92
N VAL A 249 4.71 -33.66 -33.18
CA VAL A 249 5.25 -34.38 -34.36
C VAL A 249 6.33 -33.52 -35.03
N ASP A 250 7.43 -34.13 -35.49
CA ASP A 250 8.58 -33.37 -36.06
C ASP A 250 8.51 -33.18 -37.59
N ASP A 251 7.61 -33.91 -38.26
CA ASP A 251 7.61 -34.14 -39.72
C ASP A 251 6.41 -33.51 -40.45
N ASP A 252 5.69 -32.59 -39.80
CA ASP A 252 4.56 -31.80 -40.29
C ASP A 252 4.94 -30.31 -40.47
N LEU A 253 3.97 -29.39 -40.32
CA LEU A 253 4.11 -27.96 -40.68
C LEU A 253 5.04 -27.21 -39.71
N CYS A 254 5.09 -27.63 -38.44
CA CYS A 254 5.95 -27.08 -37.42
C CYS A 254 6.68 -28.22 -36.70
N ASN A 255 8.01 -28.16 -36.60
CA ASN A 255 8.71 -29.18 -35.81
C ASN A 255 8.64 -28.91 -34.31
N ASN A 256 9.03 -29.88 -33.48
CA ASN A 256 9.04 -29.74 -32.02
C ASN A 256 10.08 -28.72 -31.48
N GLN A 257 10.85 -28.09 -32.36
CA GLN A 257 11.74 -26.96 -32.04
C GLN A 257 11.14 -25.62 -32.49
N CYS A 258 9.87 -25.62 -32.92
CA CYS A 258 9.13 -24.45 -33.35
C CYS A 258 9.73 -23.71 -34.55
N GLU A 259 10.39 -24.49 -35.41
CA GLU A 259 10.86 -24.05 -36.71
C GLU A 259 9.86 -24.53 -37.77
N ALA A 260 9.35 -23.58 -38.55
CA ALA A 260 8.44 -23.89 -39.65
C ALA A 260 9.15 -24.80 -40.66
N GLN A 261 8.60 -25.99 -40.88
CA GLN A 261 9.13 -26.93 -41.85
C GLN A 261 8.64 -26.51 -43.24
N ILE A 262 9.52 -25.87 -44.01
CA ILE A 262 9.27 -25.50 -45.40
C ILE A 262 9.25 -26.77 -46.24
N ARG A 263 8.10 -27.45 -46.34
CA ARG A 263 7.92 -28.62 -47.22
C ARG A 263 6.88 -28.45 -48.33
N ALA A 264 6.11 -27.37 -48.30
CA ALA A 264 5.14 -27.04 -49.33
C ALA A 264 5.03 -25.50 -49.42
N THR A 265 5.45 -24.90 -50.52
CA THR A 265 5.21 -23.46 -50.75
C THR A 265 4.11 -23.34 -51.79
N CYS A 266 2.85 -23.24 -51.33
CA CYS A 266 1.74 -22.99 -52.23
C CYS A 266 2.00 -21.78 -53.12
N GLY A 267 1.81 -21.96 -54.41
CA GLY A 267 1.95 -20.92 -55.42
C GLY A 267 3.35 -20.76 -55.98
N ASP A 268 4.20 -21.78 -55.88
CA ASP A 268 5.55 -21.77 -56.46
C ASP A 268 5.63 -22.45 -57.85
N GLY A 269 4.52 -23.08 -58.26
CA GLY A 269 4.32 -23.70 -59.57
C GLY A 269 4.58 -25.20 -59.59
N GLU A 270 4.93 -25.82 -58.48
CA GLU A 270 5.32 -27.23 -58.40
C GLU A 270 4.59 -27.94 -57.25
N ILE A 271 3.70 -28.88 -57.57
CA ILE A 271 3.00 -29.69 -56.56
C ILE A 271 4.01 -30.57 -55.78
N GLN A 272 4.18 -30.27 -54.49
CA GLN A 272 5.09 -30.95 -53.56
C GLN A 272 4.38 -32.00 -52.68
N GLU A 273 5.16 -32.82 -51.96
CA GLU A 273 4.61 -33.84 -51.05
C GLU A 273 3.92 -33.15 -49.86
N GLY A 274 2.58 -33.19 -49.83
CA GLY A 274 1.74 -32.47 -48.85
C GLY A 274 0.82 -31.42 -49.47
N GLU A 275 0.98 -31.10 -50.75
CA GLU A 275 0.12 -30.15 -51.48
C GLU A 275 -0.99 -30.90 -52.23
N ALA A 276 -2.25 -30.48 -52.08
CA ALA A 276 -3.34 -31.01 -52.89
C ALA A 276 -3.42 -30.32 -54.26
N CYS A 277 -3.01 -29.06 -54.33
CA CYS A 277 -2.86 -28.26 -55.57
C CYS A 277 -1.73 -27.23 -55.45
N ASP A 278 -1.32 -26.68 -56.60
CA ASP A 278 -0.48 -25.48 -56.73
C ASP A 278 -0.81 -24.82 -58.09
N ASP A 279 -1.18 -23.53 -58.10
CA ASP A 279 -1.51 -22.77 -59.31
C ASP A 279 -0.47 -21.68 -59.65
N GLY A 280 0.73 -21.78 -59.07
CA GLY A 280 1.89 -20.96 -59.40
C GLY A 280 1.79 -19.51 -58.94
N ASN A 281 0.84 -19.18 -58.06
CA ASN A 281 0.73 -17.86 -57.49
C ASN A 281 0.08 -17.86 -56.08
N ARG A 282 0.09 -16.71 -55.39
CA ARG A 282 -0.43 -16.57 -54.02
C ARG A 282 -1.80 -15.90 -53.93
N SER A 283 -2.70 -16.25 -54.83
CA SER A 283 -4.09 -15.82 -54.80
C SER A 283 -4.93 -16.89 -54.11
N ASN A 284 -5.94 -16.47 -53.35
CA ASN A 284 -6.94 -17.38 -52.78
C ASN A 284 -8.18 -17.51 -53.67
N ILE A 285 -8.29 -16.68 -54.72
CA ILE A 285 -9.53 -16.49 -55.50
C ILE A 285 -9.46 -17.15 -56.88
N ASP A 286 -8.61 -18.16 -57.02
CA ASP A 286 -8.35 -18.93 -58.23
C ASP A 286 -8.34 -20.44 -57.92
N ALA A 287 -7.56 -21.23 -58.65
CA ALA A 287 -7.71 -22.68 -58.63
C ALA A 287 -7.25 -23.32 -57.32
N CYS A 288 -6.28 -22.72 -56.65
CA CYS A 288 -5.71 -23.21 -55.40
C CYS A 288 -5.73 -22.11 -54.34
N THR A 289 -6.06 -22.46 -53.10
CA THR A 289 -5.91 -21.54 -51.97
C THR A 289 -4.44 -21.48 -51.56
N ASN A 290 -4.02 -20.40 -50.89
CA ASN A 290 -2.67 -20.27 -50.31
C ASN A 290 -2.31 -21.36 -49.28
N GLY A 291 -3.28 -22.19 -48.86
CA GLY A 291 -3.09 -23.36 -48.00
C GLY A 291 -2.90 -24.68 -48.75
N CYS A 292 -2.63 -24.65 -50.06
CA CYS A 292 -2.50 -25.84 -50.92
C CYS A 292 -3.77 -26.70 -51.00
N GLU A 293 -4.95 -26.11 -50.75
CA GLU A 293 -6.25 -26.77 -50.93
C GLU A 293 -6.94 -26.30 -52.21
N GLU A 294 -7.59 -27.23 -52.93
CA GLU A 294 -8.39 -26.88 -54.10
C GLU A 294 -9.56 -25.99 -53.68
N ALA A 295 -9.68 -24.84 -54.36
CA ALA A 295 -10.78 -23.90 -54.12
C ALA A 295 -12.11 -24.54 -54.55
N ARG A 296 -13.07 -24.55 -53.62
CA ARG A 296 -14.34 -25.27 -53.75
C ARG A 296 -15.48 -24.50 -53.09
N CYS A 297 -16.68 -24.68 -53.65
CA CYS A 297 -17.89 -24.19 -53.03
C CYS A 297 -18.05 -24.67 -51.58
N GLY A 298 -18.24 -23.72 -50.66
CA GLY A 298 -18.43 -23.95 -49.24
C GLY A 298 -17.13 -23.88 -48.42
N ASP A 299 -16.01 -23.42 -49.00
CA ASP A 299 -14.74 -23.25 -48.27
C ASP A 299 -14.53 -21.85 -47.68
N GLY A 300 -15.46 -20.93 -47.93
CA GLY A 300 -15.49 -19.56 -47.43
C GLY A 300 -14.77 -18.58 -48.34
N ILE A 301 -14.31 -19.01 -49.52
CA ILE A 301 -13.46 -18.23 -50.41
C ILE A 301 -14.06 -18.17 -51.82
N LEU A 302 -14.66 -17.03 -52.15
CA LEU A 302 -15.25 -16.81 -53.47
C LEU A 302 -14.20 -16.73 -54.59
N ARG A 303 -14.18 -17.73 -55.48
CA ARG A 303 -13.37 -17.71 -56.71
C ARG A 303 -13.79 -16.63 -57.68
N ARG A 304 -12.82 -16.05 -58.39
CA ARG A 304 -13.01 -14.93 -59.33
C ARG A 304 -12.25 -15.05 -60.65
N ASP A 305 -11.50 -16.13 -60.81
CA ASP A 305 -10.76 -16.44 -62.05
C ASP A 305 -11.67 -16.96 -63.17
N LEU A 306 -12.83 -17.54 -62.81
CA LEU A 306 -13.78 -18.14 -63.73
C LEU A 306 -14.92 -17.18 -64.14
N ALA A 307 -15.40 -17.33 -65.37
CA ALA A 307 -16.56 -16.60 -65.89
C ALA A 307 -17.88 -17.35 -65.68
N LEU A 308 -19.01 -16.62 -65.66
CA LEU A 308 -20.34 -17.19 -65.50
C LEU A 308 -20.61 -18.31 -66.53
N GLY A 309 -20.86 -19.53 -66.04
CA GLY A 309 -21.14 -20.72 -66.84
C GLY A 309 -19.93 -21.63 -67.10
N GLU A 310 -18.75 -21.26 -66.60
CA GLU A 310 -17.58 -22.15 -66.55
C GLU A 310 -17.72 -23.14 -65.38
N ALA A 311 -17.17 -24.35 -65.56
CA ALA A 311 -17.24 -25.38 -64.53
C ALA A 311 -16.40 -24.96 -63.31
N GLY A 312 -16.99 -24.99 -62.12
CA GLY A 312 -16.36 -24.50 -60.89
C GLY A 312 -16.54 -23.00 -60.62
N PHE A 313 -17.31 -22.28 -61.46
CA PHE A 313 -17.67 -20.89 -61.15
C PHE A 313 -18.59 -20.80 -59.93
N GLU A 314 -18.19 -19.96 -58.98
CA GLU A 314 -18.94 -19.65 -57.77
C GLU A 314 -19.53 -18.23 -57.87
N ALA A 315 -20.86 -18.13 -57.75
CA ALA A 315 -21.55 -16.84 -57.67
C ALA A 315 -21.57 -16.28 -56.23
N CYS A 316 -21.43 -17.16 -55.24
CA CYS A 316 -21.36 -16.90 -53.82
C CYS A 316 -20.52 -18.01 -53.17
N ASP A 317 -20.06 -17.79 -51.94
CA ASP A 317 -19.50 -18.82 -51.06
C ASP A 317 -19.67 -18.32 -49.62
N ASP A 318 -20.22 -19.15 -48.74
CA ASP A 318 -20.49 -18.82 -47.34
C ASP A 318 -19.82 -19.76 -46.34
N GLY A 319 -18.86 -20.57 -46.79
CA GLY A 319 -18.04 -21.42 -45.93
C GLY A 319 -18.78 -22.60 -45.32
N ASN A 320 -19.93 -23.00 -45.89
CA ASN A 320 -20.67 -24.15 -45.42
C ASN A 320 -21.29 -24.96 -46.57
N GLU A 321 -21.94 -26.08 -46.23
CA GLU A 321 -22.51 -27.04 -47.18
C GLU A 321 -24.06 -27.05 -47.17
N GLU A 322 -24.70 -26.05 -46.55
CA GLU A 322 -26.14 -26.00 -46.32
C GLU A 322 -26.89 -25.31 -47.47
N SER A 323 -27.73 -26.05 -48.19
CA SER A 323 -28.45 -25.47 -49.34
C SER A 323 -29.60 -24.50 -49.00
N SER A 324 -29.94 -24.36 -47.71
CA SER A 324 -31.14 -23.65 -47.23
C SER A 324 -30.92 -22.21 -46.77
N ASP A 325 -29.72 -21.67 -47.01
CA ASP A 325 -29.35 -20.29 -46.75
C ASP A 325 -29.19 -19.50 -48.07
N ARG A 326 -28.45 -18.39 -48.00
CA ARG A 326 -28.30 -17.46 -49.12
C ARG A 326 -27.35 -17.98 -50.20
N CYS A 327 -26.49 -18.94 -49.89
CA CYS A 327 -25.56 -19.52 -50.84
C CYS A 327 -25.68 -21.06 -50.83
N PRO A 328 -26.51 -21.63 -51.71
CA PRO A 328 -26.65 -23.07 -51.75
C PRO A 328 -25.33 -23.79 -52.07
N GLN A 329 -25.23 -25.07 -51.69
CA GLN A 329 -24.06 -25.95 -51.84
C GLN A 329 -23.53 -26.11 -53.29
N ASP A 330 -24.22 -25.60 -54.31
CA ASP A 330 -23.74 -25.52 -55.70
C ASP A 330 -23.15 -24.14 -56.06
N CYS A 331 -23.05 -23.25 -55.08
CA CYS A 331 -22.56 -21.87 -55.13
C CYS A 331 -23.17 -21.05 -56.26
N GLN A 332 -24.40 -21.39 -56.64
CA GLN A 332 -25.22 -20.55 -57.50
C GLN A 332 -25.97 -19.53 -56.63
N VAL A 333 -26.38 -18.43 -57.24
CA VAL A 333 -27.24 -17.48 -56.54
C VAL A 333 -28.57 -18.17 -56.25
N ALA A 334 -28.96 -18.24 -54.97
CA ALA A 334 -30.26 -18.71 -54.52
C ALA A 334 -31.40 -18.05 -55.32
N ARG A 335 -32.36 -18.86 -55.78
CA ARG A 335 -33.50 -18.39 -56.57
C ARG A 335 -34.75 -19.19 -56.26
N CYS A 336 -35.88 -18.49 -56.34
CA CYS A 336 -37.17 -19.11 -56.30
C CYS A 336 -37.32 -20.16 -57.41
N GLY A 337 -37.75 -21.37 -57.04
CA GLY A 337 -37.91 -22.50 -57.95
C GLY A 337 -36.63 -23.32 -58.14
N ASP A 338 -35.59 -23.10 -57.32
CA ASP A 338 -34.35 -23.90 -57.36
C ASP A 338 -34.44 -25.20 -56.56
N GLY A 339 -35.57 -25.44 -55.87
CA GLY A 339 -35.86 -26.67 -55.14
C GLY A 339 -35.44 -26.64 -53.67
N PHE A 340 -34.93 -25.50 -53.17
CA PHE A 340 -34.48 -25.35 -51.80
C PHE A 340 -35.33 -24.34 -51.03
N LEU A 341 -36.02 -24.80 -49.99
CA LEU A 341 -36.87 -23.94 -49.17
C LEU A 341 -36.07 -23.24 -48.06
N ARG A 342 -36.08 -21.90 -48.04
CA ARG A 342 -35.24 -21.06 -47.16
C ARG A 342 -36.02 -20.34 -46.06
N LEU A 343 -36.55 -21.11 -45.10
CA LEU A 343 -37.31 -20.58 -43.95
C LEU A 343 -36.45 -20.02 -42.80
N GLY A 344 -35.14 -20.23 -42.85
CA GLY A 344 -34.19 -19.76 -41.83
C GLY A 344 -33.76 -18.30 -41.98
N LEU A 345 -34.14 -17.66 -43.09
CA LEU A 345 -33.84 -16.25 -43.38
C LEU A 345 -34.95 -15.32 -42.85
N ASP A 346 -34.64 -14.04 -42.65
CA ASP A 346 -35.64 -13.04 -42.26
C ASP A 346 -36.67 -12.87 -43.38
N GLU A 347 -37.96 -12.69 -43.05
CA GLU A 347 -39.04 -12.53 -44.04
C GLU A 347 -38.83 -11.35 -45.01
N ASN A 348 -37.95 -10.39 -44.67
CA ASN A 348 -37.59 -9.26 -45.53
C ASN A 348 -36.28 -9.48 -46.31
N ASP A 349 -35.58 -10.60 -46.12
CA ASP A 349 -34.40 -10.93 -46.91
C ASP A 349 -34.83 -11.25 -48.35
N PRO A 350 -34.18 -10.67 -49.39
CA PRO A 350 -34.50 -10.97 -50.79
C PRO A 350 -34.36 -12.45 -51.19
N ALA A 351 -33.64 -13.26 -50.39
CA ALA A 351 -33.51 -14.71 -50.59
C ALA A 351 -34.46 -15.53 -49.70
N PHE A 352 -35.33 -14.89 -48.92
CA PHE A 352 -36.38 -15.58 -48.17
C PHE A 352 -37.48 -16.11 -49.10
N GLU A 353 -37.89 -17.34 -48.84
CA GLU A 353 -38.88 -18.04 -49.66
C GLU A 353 -39.91 -18.69 -48.73
N ALA A 354 -41.18 -18.30 -48.87
CA ALA A 354 -42.27 -18.87 -48.07
C ALA A 354 -42.63 -20.29 -48.56
N CYS A 355 -42.37 -20.56 -49.84
CA CYS A 355 -42.46 -21.86 -50.48
C CYS A 355 -41.41 -21.95 -51.60
N ASP A 356 -41.04 -23.18 -51.99
CA ASP A 356 -40.28 -23.48 -53.20
C ASP A 356 -40.74 -24.87 -53.68
N ASP A 357 -41.15 -24.99 -54.94
CA ASP A 357 -41.58 -26.25 -55.57
C ASP A 357 -40.71 -26.68 -56.77
N GLY A 358 -39.48 -26.14 -56.84
CA GLY A 358 -38.45 -26.54 -57.79
C GLY A 358 -38.76 -26.21 -59.24
N ASN A 359 -39.67 -25.28 -59.50
CA ASN A 359 -40.05 -24.86 -60.84
C ASN A 359 -40.49 -23.38 -60.90
N ASP A 360 -40.60 -22.83 -62.12
CA ASP A 360 -40.97 -21.42 -62.37
C ASP A 360 -42.47 -21.23 -62.74
N GLU A 361 -43.35 -22.17 -62.37
CA GLU A 361 -44.79 -22.10 -62.69
C GLU A 361 -45.57 -21.30 -61.62
N ASP A 362 -46.61 -20.57 -62.06
CA ASP A 362 -47.49 -19.78 -61.16
C ASP A 362 -48.80 -20.51 -60.82
N ARG A 363 -49.03 -21.65 -61.45
CA ARG A 363 -50.33 -22.34 -61.48
C ARG A 363 -50.46 -23.46 -60.45
N ASP A 364 -49.39 -23.71 -59.70
CA ASP A 364 -49.28 -24.66 -58.61
C ASP A 364 -49.37 -23.93 -57.25
N ALA A 365 -48.91 -24.61 -56.21
CA ALA A 365 -49.09 -24.20 -54.82
C ALA A 365 -48.06 -23.14 -54.40
N CYS A 366 -46.88 -23.13 -55.01
CA CYS A 366 -45.98 -22.00 -54.94
C CYS A 366 -46.17 -21.09 -56.15
N ARG A 367 -45.55 -19.92 -56.15
CA ARG A 367 -45.49 -19.06 -57.33
C ARG A 367 -44.03 -18.79 -57.64
N ASN A 368 -43.75 -18.29 -58.84
CA ASN A 368 -42.38 -17.92 -59.24
C ASN A 368 -41.76 -16.76 -58.44
N ASN A 369 -42.52 -16.15 -57.53
CA ASN A 369 -42.04 -15.16 -56.58
C ASN A 369 -41.94 -15.68 -55.14
N CYS A 370 -42.06 -17.00 -54.96
CA CYS A 370 -41.92 -17.73 -53.70
C CYS A 370 -42.90 -17.34 -52.60
N ASP A 371 -44.04 -16.80 -53.03
CA ASP A 371 -45.23 -16.64 -52.22
C ASP A 371 -46.15 -17.84 -52.39
N GLU A 372 -46.69 -18.33 -51.28
CA GLU A 372 -47.75 -19.34 -51.33
C GLU A 372 -48.96 -18.82 -52.14
N ALA A 373 -49.50 -19.71 -52.98
CA ALA A 373 -50.74 -19.48 -53.70
C ALA A 373 -51.90 -19.17 -52.74
N ARG A 374 -52.67 -18.09 -53.02
CA ARG A 374 -53.80 -17.66 -52.17
C ARG A 374 -55.04 -17.34 -53.01
N CYS A 375 -56.21 -17.71 -52.51
CA CYS A 375 -57.47 -17.38 -53.17
C CYS A 375 -57.63 -15.85 -53.31
N GLY A 376 -57.83 -15.36 -54.54
CA GLY A 376 -57.99 -13.93 -54.85
C GLY A 376 -56.75 -13.26 -55.44
N ASP A 377 -55.70 -14.01 -55.74
CA ASP A 377 -54.45 -13.54 -56.34
C ASP A 377 -54.47 -13.32 -57.86
N GLY A 378 -55.59 -13.60 -58.52
CA GLY A 378 -55.77 -13.36 -59.95
C GLY A 378 -55.18 -14.44 -60.87
N ILE A 379 -54.63 -15.54 -60.34
CA ILE A 379 -54.10 -16.66 -61.14
C ILE A 379 -55.09 -17.83 -61.11
N LEU A 380 -55.49 -18.31 -62.29
CA LEU A 380 -56.40 -19.46 -62.43
C LEU A 380 -55.60 -20.76 -62.36
N ARG A 381 -55.77 -21.50 -61.27
CA ARG A 381 -55.19 -22.84 -61.05
C ARG A 381 -56.20 -23.93 -61.46
N GLN A 382 -55.71 -25.08 -61.95
CA GLN A 382 -56.56 -26.20 -62.39
C GLN A 382 -56.89 -27.17 -61.27
#